data_AF-A0A9R1AQI1-F1
#
_entry.id   AF-A0A9R1AQI1-F1
#
_cell.length_a   1.000
_cell.length_b   1.000
_cell.length_c   1.000
_cell.angle_alpha   90.00
_cell.angle_beta   90.00
_cell.angle_gamma   90.00
#
_symmetry.space_group_name_H-M   'P 1'
#
loop_
_entity.id
_entity.type
_entity.pdbx_description
1 polymer ?
#
loop_
_entity_poly.entity_id
_entity_poly.type
_entity_poly.pdbx_seq_one_letter_code
_entity_poly.pdbx_strand_id
1 'polypeptide(L)'
;MLHNKVGYIQNASINKTCTINLKIPNAMKRPIFIYYQLDRFYQNHRRYATSFNIAQLSDPKQEVNADTKDCKPEAYAGKGIPVVPCGLVAWSLFNDTYSFARRPRRSGGVGGVEALRVIKSGISWRSERERLFGKHVYPKNFQNGSLVGGGRLDPRKPLSEQEELMVWMRTAAMPRFRKLYGRVEADLDAGETVAVAVRNSYNTYSFDGGKAVVLSTAGPLGGRNAFLGRAYLVTGMACLVLALLLTLVCLFFPMTEEHLRLR
;
A
#
# COMPACT_ATOMS: atom_id res chain seq x y z
N MET A 1 25.72 -10.90 16.28
CA MET A 1 25.01 -10.11 15.24
C MET A 1 23.49 -9.98 15.46
N LEU A 2 22.83 -10.88 16.22
CA LEU A 2 21.38 -10.80 16.50
C LEU A 2 20.94 -9.59 17.36
N HIS A 3 21.85 -8.97 18.13
CA HIS A 3 21.53 -7.82 18.99
C HIS A 3 21.53 -6.46 18.27
N ASN A 4 22.21 -6.31 17.13
CA ASN A 4 22.22 -5.05 16.37
C ASN A 4 21.46 -5.21 15.05
N LYS A 5 20.13 -5.14 15.12
CA LYS A 5 19.24 -5.27 13.95
C LYS A 5 19.47 -4.16 12.91
N VAL A 6 19.83 -2.95 13.34
CA VAL A 6 20.11 -1.82 12.45
C VAL A 6 21.42 -2.03 11.69
N GLY A 7 22.48 -2.48 12.38
CA GLY A 7 23.74 -2.84 11.73
C GLY A 7 23.58 -3.99 10.73
N TYR A 8 22.75 -4.99 11.05
CA TYR A 8 22.43 -6.08 10.13
C TYR A 8 21.78 -5.59 8.82
N ILE A 9 20.75 -4.74 8.91
CA ILE A 9 20.01 -4.28 7.72
C ILE A 9 20.82 -3.29 6.87
N GLN A 10 21.75 -2.53 7.48
CA GLN A 10 22.61 -1.60 6.76
C GLN A 10 23.82 -2.28 6.09
N ASN A 11 24.21 -3.48 6.53
CA ASN A 11 25.39 -4.17 5.98
C ASN A 11 25.11 -4.75 4.58
N ALA A 12 25.73 -4.19 3.55
CA ALA A 12 25.52 -4.61 2.16
C ALA A 12 26.00 -6.03 1.83
N SER A 13 26.99 -6.56 2.56
CA SER A 13 27.62 -7.87 2.30
C SER A 13 26.77 -9.05 2.79
N ILE A 14 25.81 -8.80 3.68
CA ILE A 14 24.95 -9.86 4.23
C ILE A 14 23.75 -10.09 3.31
N ASN A 15 23.51 -11.35 2.97
CA ASN A 15 22.28 -11.77 2.30
C ASN A 15 21.11 -11.72 3.29
N LYS A 16 20.08 -10.95 2.94
CA LYS A 16 18.90 -10.68 3.78
C LYS A 16 17.65 -11.37 3.26
N THR A 17 17.84 -12.45 2.51
CA THR A 17 16.75 -13.25 1.97
C THR A 17 16.27 -14.22 3.03
N CYS A 18 14.97 -14.25 3.28
CA CYS A 18 14.33 -15.27 4.12
C CYS A 18 13.15 -15.89 3.38
N THR A 19 12.85 -17.15 3.68
CA THR A 19 11.71 -17.86 3.09
C THR A 19 10.66 -18.10 4.15
N ILE A 20 9.43 -17.69 3.85
CA ILE A 20 8.25 -17.86 4.71
C ILE A 20 7.29 -18.81 4.01
N ASN A 21 6.84 -19.86 4.69
CA ASN A 21 5.84 -20.78 4.16
C ASN A 21 4.45 -20.36 4.64
N LEU A 22 3.60 -19.96 3.71
CA LEU A 22 2.21 -19.58 3.95
C LEU A 22 1.28 -20.73 3.62
N LYS A 23 0.56 -21.24 4.62
CA LYS A 23 -0.51 -22.21 4.40
C LYS A 23 -1.79 -21.47 4.01
N ILE A 24 -2.41 -21.87 2.91
CA ILE A 24 -3.64 -21.27 2.39
C ILE A 24 -4.84 -21.92 3.09
N PRO A 25 -5.57 -21.22 3.97
CA PRO A 25 -6.65 -21.84 4.73
C PRO A 25 -7.92 -22.05 3.90
N ASN A 26 -8.21 -21.13 2.98
CA ASN A 26 -9.38 -21.13 2.12
C ASN A 26 -8.93 -20.88 0.68
N ALA A 27 -9.61 -21.49 -0.29
CA ALA A 27 -9.29 -21.30 -1.69
C ALA A 27 -9.36 -19.82 -2.09
N MET A 28 -8.39 -19.37 -2.89
CA MET A 28 -8.28 -18.01 -3.40
C MET A 28 -8.37 -18.04 -4.91
N LYS A 29 -9.37 -17.36 -5.47
CA LYS A 29 -9.53 -17.20 -6.92
C LYS A 29 -8.70 -16.03 -7.45
N ARG A 30 -8.16 -16.17 -8.66
CA ARG A 30 -7.49 -15.08 -9.38
C ARG A 30 -8.45 -13.91 -9.66
N PRO A 31 -7.96 -12.66 -9.71
CA PRO A 31 -6.61 -12.25 -9.36
C PRO A 31 -6.38 -12.22 -7.84
N ILE A 32 -5.23 -12.72 -7.40
CA ILE A 32 -4.80 -12.64 -5.99
C ILE A 32 -3.88 -11.43 -5.84
N PHE A 33 -4.29 -10.47 -5.01
CA PHE A 33 -3.51 -9.27 -4.77
C PHE A 33 -2.49 -9.49 -3.65
N ILE A 34 -1.27 -9.02 -3.89
CA ILE A 34 -0.17 -9.01 -2.94
C ILE A 34 -0.04 -7.60 -2.38
N TYR A 35 -0.10 -7.46 -1.07
CA TYR A 35 0.16 -6.21 -0.37
C TYR A 35 1.37 -6.35 0.53
N TYR A 36 2.19 -5.30 0.61
CA TYR A 36 3.04 -5.13 1.79
C TYR A 36 2.31 -4.27 2.81
N GLN A 37 2.48 -4.62 4.07
CA GLN A 37 1.98 -3.86 5.21
C GLN A 37 3.16 -3.32 6.00
N LEU A 38 3.12 -2.02 6.27
CA LEU A 38 4.01 -1.38 7.23
C LEU A 38 3.21 -1.04 8.49
N ASP A 39 3.86 -1.15 9.63
CA ASP A 39 3.33 -0.75 10.93
C ASP A 39 4.27 0.26 11.59
N ARG A 40 3.70 1.16 12.39
CA ARG A 40 4.42 2.27 13.04
C ARG A 40 5.20 3.16 12.06
N PHE A 41 4.68 3.34 10.85
CA PHE A 41 5.27 4.24 9.83
C PHE A 41 4.30 5.38 9.50
N TYR A 42 4.64 6.60 9.92
CA TYR A 42 3.70 7.73 9.95
C TYR A 42 3.77 8.59 8.67
N GLN A 43 3.24 8.07 7.55
CA GLN A 43 3.13 8.86 6.30
C GLN A 43 2.22 10.08 6.41
N ASN A 44 1.37 10.14 7.42
CA ASN A 44 0.44 11.22 7.69
C ASN A 44 1.06 12.38 8.49
N HIS A 45 2.33 12.29 8.90
CA HIS A 45 3.00 13.40 9.58
C HIS A 45 3.08 14.61 8.64
N ARG A 46 2.60 15.79 9.05
CA ARG A 46 2.44 16.98 8.19
C ARG A 46 3.65 17.26 7.31
N ARG A 47 4.86 17.34 7.88
CA ARG A 47 6.10 17.61 7.12
C ARG A 47 6.44 16.52 6.11
N TYR A 48 6.13 15.26 6.41
CA TYR A 48 6.35 14.16 5.48
C TYR A 48 5.30 14.20 4.37
N ALA A 49 4.03 14.31 4.76
CA ALA A 49 2.88 14.23 3.85
C ALA A 49 2.85 15.36 2.82
N THR A 50 3.50 16.49 3.05
CA THR A 50 3.62 17.59 2.08
C THR A 50 4.96 17.60 1.34
N SER A 51 5.88 16.68 1.63
CA SER A 51 7.24 16.72 1.09
C SER A 51 7.34 16.03 -0.27
N PHE A 52 6.79 16.72 -1.28
CA PHE A 52 6.89 16.42 -2.70
C PHE A 52 6.46 17.67 -3.50
N ASN A 53 6.73 17.70 -4.82
CA ASN A 53 6.27 18.78 -5.68
C ASN A 53 5.52 18.22 -6.89
N ILE A 54 4.21 18.51 -6.99
CA ILE A 54 3.35 17.98 -8.07
C ILE A 54 3.81 18.48 -9.44
N ALA A 55 4.14 19.76 -9.56
CA ALA A 55 4.57 20.34 -10.82
C ALA A 55 5.82 19.64 -11.37
N GLN A 56 6.78 19.31 -10.49
CA GLN A 56 7.98 18.54 -10.83
C GLN A 56 7.65 17.10 -11.29
N LEU A 57 6.65 16.46 -10.67
CA LEU A 57 6.24 15.10 -11.06
C LEU A 57 5.56 15.05 -12.43
N SER A 58 4.90 16.13 -12.83
CA SER A 58 4.06 16.18 -14.04
C SER A 58 4.74 16.79 -15.26
N ASP A 59 5.51 17.87 -15.09
CA ASP A 59 6.06 18.66 -16.20
C ASP A 59 7.61 18.65 -16.20
N PRO A 60 8.26 18.19 -17.28
CA PRO A 60 9.72 18.21 -17.38
C PRO A 60 10.34 19.61 -17.26
N LYS A 61 9.61 20.68 -17.59
CA LYS A 61 10.10 22.06 -17.44
C LYS A 61 10.29 22.48 -15.98
N GLN A 62 9.58 21.80 -15.07
CA GLN A 62 9.60 22.08 -13.63
C GLN A 62 10.69 21.30 -12.89
N GLU A 63 11.43 20.42 -13.59
CA GLU A 63 12.52 19.63 -12.98
C GLU A 63 13.65 20.51 -12.42
N VAL A 64 13.92 21.65 -13.06
CA VAL A 64 15.00 22.58 -12.69
C VAL A 64 14.47 23.83 -11.97
N ASN A 65 13.25 24.26 -12.33
CA ASN A 65 12.70 25.57 -11.92
C ASN A 65 11.61 25.50 -10.84
N ALA A 66 11.22 24.30 -10.39
CA ALA A 66 10.17 24.17 -9.39
C ALA A 66 10.56 24.82 -8.04
N ASP A 67 9.58 25.46 -7.39
CA ASP A 67 9.69 25.80 -5.97
C ASP A 67 9.67 24.51 -5.14
N THR A 68 10.85 24.00 -4.79
CA THR A 68 11.04 22.74 -4.05
C THR A 68 11.19 22.96 -2.54
N LYS A 69 10.70 24.08 -1.99
CA LYS A 69 10.74 24.36 -0.54
C LYS A 69 10.16 23.23 0.30
N ASP A 70 9.03 22.66 -0.13
CA ASP A 70 8.36 21.57 0.59
C ASP A 70 9.12 20.23 0.49
N CYS A 71 9.94 20.06 -0.55
CA CYS A 71 10.75 18.85 -0.74
C CYS A 71 11.96 18.77 0.21
N LYS A 72 12.25 19.79 1.02
CA LYS A 72 13.36 19.75 1.97
C LYS A 72 13.16 18.63 3.02
N PRO A 73 14.24 17.96 3.46
CA PRO A 73 15.64 18.17 3.07
C PRO A 73 16.03 17.53 1.73
N GLU A 74 15.23 16.58 1.21
CA GLU A 74 15.54 15.77 0.03
C GLU A 74 15.15 16.45 -1.31
N ALA A 75 15.39 17.76 -1.39
CA ALA A 75 15.19 18.54 -2.61
C ALA A 75 16.41 18.49 -3.55
N TYR A 76 17.60 18.36 -2.97
CA TYR A 76 18.87 18.42 -3.67
C TYR A 76 19.79 17.29 -3.19
N ALA A 77 20.55 16.70 -4.12
CA ALA A 77 21.67 15.84 -3.83
C ALA A 77 22.88 16.70 -3.41
N GLY A 78 24.00 16.04 -3.09
CA GLY A 78 25.24 16.75 -2.75
C GLY A 78 25.60 17.82 -3.78
N LYS A 79 26.14 18.96 -3.30
CA LYS A 79 26.54 20.12 -4.12
C LYS A 79 25.39 20.87 -4.81
N GLY A 80 24.16 20.78 -4.30
CA GLY A 80 23.03 21.60 -4.77
C GLY A 80 22.40 21.12 -6.08
N ILE A 81 22.65 19.86 -6.47
CA ILE A 81 22.10 19.28 -7.70
C ILE A 81 20.66 18.84 -7.45
N PRO A 82 19.64 19.28 -8.23
CA PRO A 82 18.25 18.89 -8.00
C PRO A 82 17.99 17.39 -8.06
N VAL A 83 17.12 16.89 -7.19
CA VAL A 83 16.64 15.50 -7.18
C VAL A 83 15.27 15.44 -7.85
N VAL A 84 15.08 14.45 -8.71
CA VAL A 84 13.78 14.13 -9.33
C VAL A 84 13.49 12.65 -9.12
N PRO A 85 12.32 12.27 -8.58
CA PRO A 85 11.37 13.11 -7.84
C PRO A 85 11.95 13.59 -6.49
N CYS A 86 11.67 14.84 -6.10
CA CYS A 86 12.12 15.40 -4.83
C CYS A 86 11.21 15.04 -3.65
N GLY A 87 11.74 15.16 -2.44
CA GLY A 87 10.98 15.12 -1.19
C GLY A 87 10.99 13.78 -0.46
N LEU A 88 10.67 13.84 0.84
CA LEU A 88 10.76 12.71 1.77
C LEU A 88 9.82 11.55 1.40
N VAL A 89 8.66 11.85 0.80
CA VAL A 89 7.72 10.82 0.38
C VAL A 89 8.39 9.93 -0.65
N ALA A 90 8.90 10.51 -1.74
CA ALA A 90 9.58 9.72 -2.76
C ALA A 90 10.86 9.10 -2.22
N TRP A 91 11.70 9.86 -1.52
CA TRP A 91 13.01 9.42 -1.01
C TRP A 91 12.94 8.18 -0.10
N SER A 92 11.85 8.00 0.65
CA SER A 92 11.67 6.84 1.52
C SER A 92 10.99 5.64 0.85
N LEU A 93 11.03 5.54 -0.48
CA LEU A 93 10.40 4.47 -1.28
C LEU A 93 10.63 3.07 -0.72
N PHE A 94 9.56 2.30 -0.51
CA PHE A 94 9.65 0.91 -0.08
C PHE A 94 10.44 0.04 -1.07
N ASN A 95 11.33 -0.85 -0.57
CA ASN A 95 12.28 -1.57 -1.41
C ASN A 95 12.52 -3.05 -1.07
N ASP A 96 11.67 -3.67 -0.24
CA ASP A 96 11.70 -5.14 -0.16
C ASP A 96 11.19 -5.74 -1.47
N THR A 97 11.69 -6.92 -1.81
CA THR A 97 11.21 -7.68 -2.97
C THR A 97 10.69 -9.04 -2.55
N TYR A 98 9.61 -9.47 -3.20
CA TYR A 98 8.95 -10.74 -2.94
C TYR A 98 8.93 -11.60 -4.19
N SER A 99 9.27 -12.89 -4.05
CA SER A 99 8.99 -13.92 -5.04
C SER A 99 8.20 -15.06 -4.39
N PHE A 100 7.34 -15.69 -5.19
CA PHE A 100 6.36 -16.66 -4.72
C PHE A 100 6.55 -17.96 -5.49
N ALA A 101 6.51 -19.08 -4.79
CA ALA A 101 6.51 -20.39 -5.38
C ALA A 101 5.53 -21.30 -4.62
N ARG A 102 4.86 -22.19 -5.33
CA ARG A 102 3.94 -23.16 -4.75
C ARG A 102 4.44 -24.58 -4.96
N ARG A 103 4.02 -25.47 -4.07
CA ARG A 103 4.19 -26.92 -4.23
C ARG A 103 2.80 -27.54 -4.39
N PRO A 104 2.35 -27.78 -5.63
CA PRO A 104 1.04 -28.36 -5.85
C PRO A 104 0.99 -29.78 -5.30
N ARG A 105 -0.10 -30.12 -4.60
CA ARG A 105 -0.40 -31.52 -4.26
C ARG A 105 -0.91 -32.22 -5.53
N ARG A 106 -0.02 -32.90 -6.26
CA ARG A 106 -0.46 -33.87 -7.27
C ARG A 106 -0.77 -35.20 -6.58
N SER A 107 -1.89 -35.82 -6.96
CA SER A 107 -2.22 -37.19 -6.56
C SER A 107 -1.09 -38.13 -7.03
N GLY A 108 -0.36 -38.72 -6.08
CA GLY A 108 0.63 -39.77 -6.36
C GLY A 108 2.10 -39.37 -6.43
N GLY A 109 2.49 -38.12 -6.16
CA GLY A 109 3.93 -37.77 -6.13
C GLY A 109 4.24 -36.36 -5.62
N VAL A 110 5.48 -36.14 -5.18
CA VAL A 110 6.00 -34.81 -4.84
C VAL A 110 6.11 -33.98 -6.12
N GLY A 111 5.11 -33.13 -6.37
CA GLY A 111 5.15 -32.18 -7.48
C GLY A 111 6.33 -31.22 -7.36
N GLY A 112 6.95 -30.88 -8.49
CA GLY A 112 8.02 -29.89 -8.56
C GLY A 112 7.57 -28.51 -8.05
N VAL A 113 8.54 -27.67 -7.68
CA VAL A 113 8.29 -26.29 -7.25
C VAL A 113 7.88 -25.45 -8.46
N GLU A 114 6.68 -24.85 -8.40
CA GLU A 114 6.16 -23.97 -9.46
C GLU A 114 6.30 -22.50 -9.03
N ALA A 115 6.97 -21.69 -9.84
CA ALA A 115 7.09 -20.25 -9.58
C ALA A 115 5.80 -19.51 -9.97
N LEU A 116 5.27 -18.70 -9.05
CA LEU A 116 4.10 -17.86 -9.29
C LEU A 116 4.55 -16.50 -9.82
N ARG A 117 4.16 -16.18 -11.05
CA ARG A 117 4.48 -14.89 -11.70
C ARG A 117 3.75 -13.75 -11.00
N VAL A 118 4.51 -12.79 -10.46
CA VAL A 118 3.98 -11.54 -9.91
C VAL A 118 3.90 -10.48 -11.00
N ILE A 119 2.70 -10.00 -11.28
CA ILE A 119 2.44 -8.90 -12.21
C ILE A 119 2.44 -7.59 -11.42
N LYS A 120 3.33 -6.68 -11.80
CA LYS A 120 3.49 -5.34 -11.19
C LYS A 120 2.93 -4.20 -12.05
N SER A 121 2.33 -4.50 -13.19
CA SER A 121 1.63 -3.53 -14.03
C SER A 121 0.15 -3.45 -13.68
N GLY A 122 -0.45 -2.28 -13.85
CA GLY A 122 -1.85 -2.02 -13.53
C GLY A 122 -2.17 -2.02 -12.03
N ILE A 123 -1.20 -1.64 -11.19
CA ILE A 123 -1.34 -1.54 -9.73
C ILE A 123 -1.62 -0.12 -9.24
N SER A 124 -1.32 0.89 -10.07
CA SER A 124 -1.68 2.29 -9.83
C SER A 124 -2.99 2.66 -10.52
N TRP A 125 -3.54 3.83 -10.20
CA TRP A 125 -4.71 4.34 -10.88
C TRP A 125 -4.35 4.85 -12.28
N ARG A 126 -5.27 4.68 -13.23
CA ARG A 126 -5.09 5.16 -14.61
C ARG A 126 -4.82 6.67 -14.66
N SER A 127 -5.52 7.44 -13.84
CA SER A 127 -5.34 8.89 -13.72
C SER A 127 -3.94 9.28 -13.23
N GLU A 128 -3.30 8.46 -12.38
CA GLU A 128 -1.93 8.71 -11.93
C GLU A 128 -0.95 8.56 -13.10
N ARG A 129 -1.09 7.47 -13.88
CA ARG A 129 -0.25 7.19 -15.05
C ARG A 129 -0.42 8.20 -16.18
N GLU A 130 -1.63 8.73 -16.37
CA GLU A 130 -1.96 9.56 -17.53
C GLU A 130 -1.92 11.07 -17.24
N ARG A 131 -2.15 11.50 -15.99
CA ARG A 131 -2.33 12.92 -15.65
C ARG A 131 -1.38 13.43 -14.57
N LEU A 132 -1.02 12.61 -13.58
CA LEU A 132 -0.25 13.07 -12.41
C LEU A 132 1.27 12.93 -12.62
N PHE A 133 1.71 11.79 -13.14
CA PHE A 133 3.13 11.51 -13.40
C PHE A 133 3.43 11.71 -14.89
N GLY A 134 4.43 12.55 -15.18
CA GLY A 134 4.78 12.95 -16.54
C GLY A 134 5.43 11.82 -17.35
N LYS A 135 5.07 11.73 -18.63
CA LYS A 135 5.63 10.75 -19.59
C LYS A 135 7.07 11.06 -20.03
N HIS A 136 7.50 12.29 -19.79
CA HIS A 136 8.84 12.78 -20.15
C HIS A 136 9.64 13.24 -18.92
N VAL A 137 9.17 12.90 -17.72
CA VAL A 137 9.88 13.16 -16.46
C VAL A 137 10.58 11.88 -16.04
N TYR A 138 11.89 11.93 -15.88
CA TYR A 138 12.72 10.78 -15.54
C TYR A 138 13.42 10.99 -14.19
N PRO A 139 13.67 9.92 -13.41
CA PRO A 139 14.43 10.05 -12.18
C PRO A 139 15.84 10.62 -12.43
N LYS A 140 16.23 11.63 -11.64
CA LYS A 140 17.54 12.29 -11.71
C LYS A 140 18.11 12.41 -10.30
N ASN A 141 19.35 11.98 -10.12
CA ASN A 141 20.09 12.08 -8.84
C ASN A 141 19.38 11.44 -7.62
N PHE A 142 18.38 10.61 -7.85
CA PHE A 142 17.56 9.99 -6.82
C PHE A 142 18.34 8.90 -6.07
N GLN A 143 18.35 8.95 -4.73
CA GLN A 143 19.15 8.07 -3.86
C GLN A 143 20.66 8.07 -4.18
N ASN A 144 21.20 9.19 -4.68
CA ASN A 144 22.62 9.35 -5.01
C ASN A 144 23.40 10.14 -3.93
N GLY A 145 22.76 10.45 -2.80
CA GLY A 145 23.39 11.09 -1.66
C GLY A 145 24.16 10.13 -0.76
N SER A 146 24.79 10.67 0.28
CA SER A 146 25.42 9.87 1.35
C SER A 146 24.39 9.07 2.16
N LEU A 147 23.17 9.59 2.28
CA LEU A 147 22.04 8.92 2.90
C LEU A 147 21.14 8.31 1.82
N VAL A 148 20.74 7.06 2.04
CA VAL A 148 19.79 6.32 1.19
C VAL A 148 18.55 6.01 2.02
N GLY A 149 17.41 6.51 1.58
CA GLY A 149 16.15 6.38 2.32
C GLY A 149 15.34 5.13 2.04
N GLY A 150 15.58 4.52 0.87
CA GLY A 150 14.74 3.43 0.39
C GLY A 150 15.19 2.88 -0.95
N GLY A 151 14.22 2.62 -1.81
CA GLY A 151 14.41 2.03 -3.13
C GLY A 151 14.95 3.02 -4.14
N ARG A 152 15.57 2.48 -5.19
CA ARG A 152 15.99 3.24 -6.37
C ARG A 152 14.93 3.12 -7.45
N LEU A 153 14.83 4.16 -8.28
CA LEU A 153 14.01 4.19 -9.47
C LEU A 153 14.87 3.85 -10.70
N ASP A 154 14.24 3.35 -11.76
CA ASP A 154 14.89 3.09 -13.04
C ASP A 154 15.05 4.41 -13.81
N PRO A 155 16.29 4.91 -14.03
CA PRO A 155 16.50 6.17 -14.74
C PRO A 155 16.14 6.10 -16.22
N ARG A 156 15.94 4.89 -16.78
CA ARG A 156 15.54 4.69 -18.18
C ARG A 156 14.03 4.69 -18.38
N LYS A 157 13.24 4.72 -17.31
CA LYS A 157 11.77 4.73 -17.36
C LYS A 157 11.22 6.05 -16.84
N PRO A 158 10.23 6.64 -17.52
CA PRO A 158 9.58 7.84 -17.02
C PRO A 158 8.80 7.52 -15.74
N LEU A 159 8.53 8.55 -14.92
CA LEU A 159 7.77 8.38 -13.69
C LEU A 159 6.37 7.79 -13.95
N SER A 160 5.77 8.09 -15.10
CA SER A 160 4.48 7.54 -15.56
C SER A 160 4.44 6.02 -15.75
N GLU A 161 5.60 5.36 -15.79
CA GLU A 161 5.71 3.89 -15.94
C GLU A 161 6.15 3.18 -14.65
N GLN A 162 6.50 3.95 -13.61
CA GLN A 162 6.97 3.42 -12.34
C GLN A 162 5.82 3.31 -11.34
N GLU A 163 4.91 2.37 -11.57
CA GLU A 163 3.67 2.27 -10.78
C GLU A 163 3.90 2.02 -9.28
N GLU A 164 5.00 1.36 -8.89
CA GLU A 164 5.38 1.17 -7.49
C GLU A 164 5.63 2.50 -6.77
N LEU A 165 6.24 3.47 -7.48
CA LEU A 165 6.40 4.84 -6.98
C LEU A 165 5.02 5.48 -6.76
N MET A 166 4.11 5.38 -7.72
CA MET A 166 2.77 5.98 -7.60
C MET A 166 1.98 5.41 -6.43
N VAL A 167 2.03 4.08 -6.25
CA VAL A 167 1.43 3.42 -5.08
C VAL A 167 2.05 3.94 -3.78
N TRP A 168 3.36 4.15 -3.75
CA TRP A 168 4.05 4.68 -2.57
C TRP A 168 3.69 6.14 -2.27
N MET A 169 3.67 6.99 -3.30
CA MET A 169 3.37 8.43 -3.21
C MET A 169 1.96 8.73 -2.67
N ARG A 170 1.01 7.79 -2.78
CA ARG A 170 -0.28 7.87 -2.08
C ARG A 170 -0.11 7.72 -0.57
N THR A 171 0.17 8.81 0.14
CA THR A 171 0.40 8.80 1.59
C THR A 171 -0.76 8.15 2.35
N ALA A 172 -0.45 7.21 3.24
CA ALA A 172 -1.45 6.55 4.07
C ALA A 172 -1.93 7.46 5.22
N ALA A 173 -3.22 7.38 5.55
CA ALA A 173 -3.83 8.16 6.63
C ALA A 173 -3.51 7.62 8.04
N MET A 174 -3.12 6.35 8.16
CA MET A 174 -2.87 5.65 9.42
C MET A 174 -1.43 5.11 9.47
N PRO A 175 -0.83 4.95 10.67
CA PRO A 175 0.54 4.43 10.81
C PRO A 175 0.70 2.96 10.44
N ARG A 176 -0.39 2.21 10.47
CA ARG A 176 -0.48 0.84 9.96
C ARG A 176 -1.28 0.86 8.66
N PHE A 177 -0.61 0.55 7.56
CA PHE A 177 -1.23 0.61 6.23
C PHE A 177 -0.74 -0.49 5.32
N ARG A 178 -1.51 -0.73 4.26
CA ARG A 178 -1.19 -1.67 3.19
C ARG A 178 -1.07 -0.92 1.88
N LYS A 179 -0.14 -1.36 1.04
CA LYS A 179 0.04 -0.86 -0.32
C LYS A 179 0.17 -2.04 -1.27
N LEU A 180 -0.44 -1.90 -2.44
CA LEU A 180 -0.47 -2.96 -3.45
C LEU A 180 0.94 -3.13 -4.04
N TYR A 181 1.49 -4.33 -3.94
CA TYR A 181 2.78 -4.69 -4.53
C TYR A 181 2.62 -5.24 -5.94
N GLY A 182 1.55 -6.00 -6.18
CA GLY A 182 1.34 -6.73 -7.42
C GLY A 182 0.16 -7.67 -7.31
N ARG A 183 -0.04 -8.47 -8.35
CA ARG A 183 -1.06 -9.53 -8.40
C ARG A 183 -0.52 -10.81 -9.00
N VAL A 184 -1.14 -11.93 -8.65
CA VAL A 184 -0.90 -13.25 -9.21
C VAL A 184 -2.16 -13.68 -9.95
N GLU A 185 -2.01 -14.10 -11.20
CA GLU A 185 -3.11 -14.55 -12.08
C GLU A 185 -3.26 -16.08 -12.04
N ALA A 186 -3.21 -16.65 -10.84
CA ALA A 186 -3.37 -18.08 -10.59
C ALA A 186 -4.26 -18.29 -9.37
N ASP A 187 -5.04 -19.38 -9.39
CA ASP A 187 -5.82 -19.82 -8.24
C ASP A 187 -4.89 -20.53 -7.23
N LEU A 188 -5.19 -20.39 -5.94
CA LEU A 188 -4.55 -21.14 -4.85
C LEU A 188 -5.61 -21.94 -4.12
N ASP A 189 -5.37 -23.24 -3.93
CA ASP A 189 -6.33 -24.12 -3.30
C ASP A 189 -6.20 -24.13 -1.78
N ALA A 190 -7.30 -24.47 -1.09
CA ALA A 190 -7.27 -24.66 0.36
C ALA A 190 -6.32 -25.81 0.72
N GLY A 191 -5.47 -25.58 1.74
CA GLY A 191 -4.46 -26.53 2.20
C GLY A 191 -3.13 -26.46 1.44
N GLU A 192 -3.04 -25.69 0.35
CA GLU A 192 -1.78 -25.47 -0.37
C GLU A 192 -0.77 -24.69 0.50
N THR A 193 0.53 -24.91 0.26
CA THR A 193 1.62 -24.14 0.88
C THR A 193 2.35 -23.33 -0.18
N VAL A 194 2.37 -22.02 0.01
CA VAL A 194 3.10 -21.07 -0.83
C VAL A 194 4.35 -20.61 -0.09
N ALA A 195 5.52 -20.89 -0.68
CA ALA A 195 6.79 -20.36 -0.23
C ALA A 195 6.98 -18.93 -0.76
N VAL A 196 7.23 -18.00 0.14
CA VAL A 196 7.51 -16.59 -0.16
C VAL A 196 8.96 -16.31 0.17
N ALA A 197 9.79 -16.07 -0.84
CA ALA A 197 11.13 -15.57 -0.62
C ALA A 197 11.09 -14.05 -0.54
N VAL A 198 11.48 -13.52 0.62
CA VAL A 198 11.49 -12.10 0.95
C VAL A 198 12.93 -11.63 0.97
N ARG A 199 13.26 -10.64 0.14
CA ARG A 199 14.52 -9.90 0.25
C ARG A 199 14.29 -8.68 1.13
N ASN A 200 14.68 -8.79 2.40
CA ASN A 200 14.50 -7.76 3.41
C ASN A 200 15.56 -6.65 3.23
N SER A 201 15.19 -5.54 2.59
CA SER A 201 16.07 -4.40 2.30
C SER A 201 15.62 -3.12 3.00
N TYR A 202 14.33 -2.99 3.32
CA TYR A 202 13.74 -1.79 3.90
C TYR A 202 13.94 -1.76 5.42
N ASN A 203 14.68 -0.78 5.92
CA ASN A 203 14.98 -0.69 7.35
C ASN A 203 13.77 -0.21 8.16
N THR A 204 13.16 -1.13 8.89
CA THR A 204 12.13 -0.79 9.89
C THR A 204 12.63 -0.92 11.33
N TYR A 205 13.81 -1.50 11.54
CA TYR A 205 14.33 -1.76 12.88
C TYR A 205 14.72 -0.48 13.63
N SER A 206 15.09 0.58 12.92
CA SER A 206 15.45 1.89 13.52
C SER A 206 14.30 2.58 14.24
N PHE A 207 13.04 2.24 13.90
CA PHE A 207 11.83 2.81 14.51
C PHE A 207 10.90 1.73 15.06
N ASP A 208 11.43 0.52 15.29
CA ASP A 208 10.67 -0.66 15.73
C ASP A 208 9.44 -0.94 14.83
N GLY A 209 9.49 -0.67 13.53
CA GLY A 209 8.38 -0.91 12.61
C GLY A 209 8.20 -2.38 12.26
N GLY A 210 6.94 -2.81 12.18
CA GLY A 210 6.56 -4.14 11.71
C GLY A 210 6.40 -4.20 10.19
N LYS A 211 6.70 -5.36 9.59
CA LYS A 211 6.44 -5.64 8.17
C LYS A 211 5.67 -6.94 8.01
N ALA A 212 4.72 -6.96 7.08
CA ALA A 212 4.03 -8.18 6.68
C ALA A 212 3.76 -8.21 5.18
N VAL A 213 3.74 -9.40 4.61
CA VAL A 213 3.22 -9.66 3.27
C VAL A 213 1.81 -10.22 3.42
N VAL A 214 0.86 -9.67 2.69
CA VAL A 214 -0.56 -10.03 2.79
C VAL A 214 -1.06 -10.42 1.41
N LEU A 215 -1.59 -11.64 1.30
CA LEU A 215 -2.32 -12.10 0.13
C LEU A 215 -3.82 -11.90 0.39
N SER A 216 -4.52 -11.28 -0.56
CA SER A 216 -5.97 -11.09 -0.45
C SER A 216 -6.62 -11.14 -1.82
N THR A 217 -7.81 -11.73 -1.88
CA THR A 217 -8.77 -11.49 -2.96
C THR A 217 -9.62 -10.26 -2.60
N ALA A 218 -10.30 -9.69 -3.59
CA ALA A 218 -11.25 -8.60 -3.40
C ALA A 218 -12.61 -8.99 -3.99
N GLY A 219 -13.67 -8.66 -3.27
CA GLY A 219 -15.03 -8.70 -3.80
C GLY A 219 -15.44 -7.33 -4.37
N PRO A 220 -16.72 -7.16 -4.73
CA PRO A 220 -17.24 -5.89 -5.28
C PRO A 220 -17.05 -4.69 -4.35
N LEU A 221 -17.11 -4.92 -3.03
CA LEU A 221 -16.91 -3.90 -2.00
C LEU A 221 -15.44 -3.78 -1.55
N GLY A 222 -14.51 -4.40 -2.29
CA GLY A 222 -13.08 -4.43 -1.98
C GLY A 222 -12.67 -5.61 -1.10
N GLY A 223 -11.66 -5.39 -0.27
CA GLY A 223 -11.11 -6.42 0.63
C GLY A 223 -12.03 -6.73 1.82
N ARG A 224 -11.66 -7.76 2.59
CA ARG A 224 -12.41 -8.18 3.78
C ARG A 224 -12.47 -7.06 4.84
N ASN A 225 -13.64 -6.45 5.01
CA ASN A 225 -13.93 -5.51 6.08
C ASN A 225 -15.35 -5.72 6.63
N ALA A 226 -15.45 -6.21 7.87
CA ALA A 226 -16.74 -6.46 8.52
C ALA A 226 -17.35 -5.22 9.18
N PHE A 227 -16.63 -4.10 9.25
CA PHE A 227 -17.12 -2.87 9.90
C PHE A 227 -18.40 -2.36 9.24
N LEU A 228 -18.40 -2.24 7.91
CA LEU A 228 -19.55 -1.68 7.18
C LEU A 228 -20.81 -2.52 7.42
N GLY A 229 -20.72 -3.84 7.32
CA GLY A 229 -21.84 -4.74 7.60
C GLY A 229 -22.38 -4.60 9.03
N ARG A 230 -21.49 -4.54 10.03
CA ARG A 230 -21.90 -4.31 11.42
C ARG A 230 -22.54 -2.93 11.63
N ALA A 231 -22.00 -1.89 11.00
CA ALA A 231 -22.53 -0.54 11.10
C ALA A 231 -23.97 -0.45 10.54
N TYR A 232 -24.20 -1.02 9.35
CA TYR A 232 -25.56 -1.09 8.76
C TYR A 232 -26.54 -1.87 9.64
N LEU A 233 -26.13 -3.01 10.19
CA LEU A 233 -26.98 -3.80 11.09
C LEU A 233 -27.34 -3.03 12.36
N VAL A 234 -26.36 -2.40 13.01
CA VAL A 234 -26.59 -1.63 14.24
C VAL A 234 -27.52 -0.44 13.98
N THR A 235 -27.25 0.34 12.93
CA THR A 235 -28.08 1.50 12.59
C THR A 235 -29.50 1.06 12.18
N GLY A 236 -29.63 0.00 11.38
CA GLY A 236 -30.93 -0.54 10.97
C GLY A 236 -31.76 -1.02 12.16
N MET A 237 -31.14 -1.73 13.11
CA MET A 237 -31.80 -2.16 14.35
C MET A 237 -32.25 -0.96 15.20
N ALA A 238 -31.43 0.08 15.31
CA ALA A 238 -31.80 1.30 16.04
C ALA A 238 -33.01 2.01 15.40
N CYS A 239 -33.04 2.13 14.07
CA CYS A 239 -34.18 2.69 13.34
C CYS A 239 -35.45 1.84 13.51
N LEU A 240 -35.34 0.51 13.48
CA LEU A 240 -36.48 -0.40 13.66
C LEU A 240 -37.06 -0.29 15.07
N VAL A 241 -36.21 -0.22 16.10
CA VAL A 241 -36.65 0.00 17.48
C VAL A 241 -37.37 1.34 17.60
N LEU A 242 -36.83 2.42 17.02
CA LEU A 242 -37.47 3.73 17.03
C LEU A 242 -38.84 3.69 16.32
N ALA A 243 -38.94 3.03 15.17
CA ALA A 243 -40.20 2.88 14.43
C ALA A 243 -41.26 2.10 15.22
N LEU A 244 -40.85 1.02 15.90
CA LEU A 244 -41.75 0.25 16.77
C LEU A 244 -42.21 1.07 17.97
N LEU A 245 -41.32 1.84 18.61
CA LEU A 245 -41.68 2.73 19.71
C LEU A 245 -42.68 3.80 19.26
N LEU A 246 -42.43 4.46 18.12
CA LEU A 246 -43.36 5.45 17.57
C LEU A 246 -44.70 4.82 17.19
N THR A 247 -44.69 3.60 16.64
CA THR A 247 -45.92 2.87 16.32
C THR A 247 -46.72 2.53 17.57
N LEU A 248 -46.06 2.05 18.63
CA LEU A 248 -46.69 1.82 19.94
C LEU A 248 -47.29 3.11 20.50
N VAL A 249 -46.56 4.22 20.44
CA VAL A 249 -47.07 5.54 20.87
C VAL A 249 -48.31 5.93 20.07
N CYS A 250 -48.31 5.79 18.74
CA CYS A 250 -49.47 6.10 17.91
C CYS A 250 -50.68 5.20 18.18
N LEU A 251 -50.46 3.93 18.56
CA LEU A 251 -51.53 2.98 18.88
C LEU A 251 -52.15 3.24 20.26
N PHE A 252 -51.34 3.54 21.27
CA PHE A 252 -51.81 3.79 22.64
C PHE A 252 -52.25 5.24 22.88
N PHE A 253 -51.66 6.20 22.17
CA PHE A 253 -52.00 7.62 22.20
C PHE A 253 -52.36 8.10 20.79
N PRO A 254 -53.50 7.64 20.22
CA PRO A 254 -53.91 8.08 18.89
C PRO A 254 -54.16 9.58 18.91
N MET A 255 -53.36 10.33 18.14
CA MET A 255 -53.62 11.76 17.96
C MET A 255 -54.89 11.91 17.12
N THR A 256 -55.98 12.36 17.75
CA THR A 256 -57.19 12.79 17.04
C THR A 256 -56.90 14.04 16.21
N GLU A 257 -57.46 14.13 15.00
CA GLU A 257 -57.25 15.25 14.06
C GLU A 257 -57.48 16.65 14.68
N GLU A 258 -58.29 16.76 15.74
CA GLU A 258 -58.53 18.03 16.43
C GLU A 258 -57.26 18.67 17.02
N HIS A 259 -56.24 17.87 17.38
CA HIS A 259 -54.96 18.38 17.88
C HIS A 259 -54.02 18.87 16.76
N LEU A 260 -54.25 18.45 15.50
CA LEU A 260 -53.50 18.91 14.33
C LEU A 260 -54.12 20.17 13.69
N ARG A 261 -55.37 20.53 14.06
CA ARG A 261 -56.08 21.72 13.57
C ARG A 261 -55.84 23.01 14.36
N LEU A 262 -54.97 22.99 15.39
CA LEU A 262 -54.52 24.22 16.05
C LEU A 262 -53.31 24.83 15.33
N ARG A 263 -53.50 25.18 14.05
CA ARG A 263 -52.85 26.31 13.35
C ARG A 263 -53.42 26.52 11.97
#